data_AF-A0A2T0UC38-F1
#
_entry.id   AF-A0A2T0UC38-F1
#
_cell.length_a   1.000
_cell.length_b   1.000
_cell.length_c   1.000
_cell.angle_alpha   90.00
_cell.angle_beta   90.00
_cell.angle_gamma   90.00
#
_symmetry.space_group_name_H-M   'P 1'
#
loop_
_entity.id
_entity.type
_entity.pdbx_description
1 polymer ?
#
loop_
_entity_poly.entity_id
_entity_poly.type
_entity_poly.pdbx_seq_one_letter_code
_entity_poly.pdbx_strand_id
1 'polypeptide(L)'
;MKHNYLIRNLTFAMAFLLIGLSACKKDSLQTKSDPETAGVYLLHEGTWNMQNSGIDFYDIKKDTVIADYFKKVNGYNLGESAVQLKQYGNKIYCIVSGTDGASESFLEVLDPSSLKSIKRIPFFKGTEVYLPRSIAFAGTKAYVAGFDGYIRRIDTASLTIDKEVQTGGTLEGLAIANGKLYAANSDRFWTGSGSTISIVDLNSFTKLKEIEVGSNPKYIDVAPDGNLFVTVPGIGGNNYTFKKINTKTDVVTASHKMEVDIFTVAGNSGYAAVGQWGQREVMTFNTSTGEMAGNFATGTTSITTPYGITVNSLNGDVLITDSGKFGDATGMAYCFKSDGTLAYKFRTGQSPQQAVFIYK
;
A
#
# COMPACT_ATOMS: atom_id res chain seq x y z
N MET A 1 -60.18 68.21 24.63
CA MET A 1 -59.48 69.46 25.00
C MET A 1 -58.30 69.09 25.88
N LYS A 2 -57.09 69.60 25.57
CA LYS A 2 -55.97 69.97 26.49
C LYS A 2 -55.64 68.98 27.64
N HIS A 3 -54.42 68.52 27.91
CA HIS A 3 -53.09 69.12 27.83
C HIS A 3 -52.10 68.05 28.30
N ASN A 4 -50.85 68.08 27.81
CA ASN A 4 -49.69 67.44 28.43
C ASN A 4 -49.40 68.03 29.82
N TYR A 5 -48.72 67.28 30.71
CA TYR A 5 -47.67 67.70 31.67
C TYR A 5 -47.49 66.57 32.74
N LEU A 6 -46.33 65.93 32.86
CA LEU A 6 -45.10 66.25 33.64
C LEU A 6 -44.99 65.46 34.97
N ILE A 7 -43.75 64.99 35.21
CA ILE A 7 -43.02 64.96 36.50
C ILE A 7 -43.46 63.88 37.51
N ARG A 8 -42.63 62.84 37.71
CA ARG A 8 -41.49 62.72 38.65
C ARG A 8 -41.96 62.37 40.06
N ASN A 9 -41.53 61.21 40.58
CA ASN A 9 -40.72 61.14 41.80
C ASN A 9 -40.33 59.69 42.14
N LEU A 10 -39.02 59.52 42.28
CA LEU A 10 -38.35 58.45 43.00
C LEU A 10 -38.88 58.35 44.44
N THR A 11 -39.12 57.14 44.96
CA THR A 11 -38.53 56.76 46.26
C THR A 11 -38.39 55.24 46.38
N PHE A 12 -37.29 54.88 47.02
CA PHE A 12 -36.60 53.61 47.14
C PHE A 12 -37.27 52.71 48.19
N ALA A 13 -37.49 51.42 47.91
CA ALA A 13 -37.47 50.38 48.93
C ALA A 13 -37.20 49.01 48.27
N MET A 14 -36.03 48.48 48.64
CA MET A 14 -35.33 47.34 48.07
C MET A 14 -35.81 46.06 48.75
N ALA A 15 -36.28 45.08 47.96
CA ALA A 15 -36.53 43.72 48.44
C ALA A 15 -35.72 42.74 47.58
N PHE A 16 -34.89 41.99 48.29
CA PHE A 16 -33.97 40.93 47.89
C PHE A 16 -34.39 40.10 46.66
N LEU A 17 -33.57 40.12 45.61
CA LEU A 17 -33.53 39.08 44.59
C LEU A 17 -32.21 38.31 44.73
N LEU A 18 -32.30 37.09 45.27
CA LEU A 18 -31.22 36.09 45.26
C LEU A 18 -30.95 35.68 43.81
N ILE A 19 -29.96 36.31 43.19
CA ILE A 19 -29.42 35.86 41.90
C ILE A 19 -28.44 34.73 42.21
N GLY A 20 -28.85 33.50 41.89
CA GLY A 20 -27.95 32.35 41.85
C GLY A 20 -26.82 32.62 40.86
N LEU A 21 -25.59 32.66 41.37
CA LEU A 21 -24.38 32.66 40.55
C LEU A 21 -24.30 31.29 39.86
N SER A 22 -24.80 31.23 38.63
CA SER A 22 -24.50 30.13 37.71
C SER A 22 -23.02 30.25 37.36
N ALA A 23 -22.19 29.46 38.05
CA ALA A 23 -20.80 29.29 37.67
C ALA A 23 -20.77 28.58 36.31
N CYS A 24 -20.54 29.36 35.24
CA CYS A 24 -20.12 28.82 33.96
C CYS A 24 -18.86 28.00 34.20
N LYS A 25 -18.99 26.67 34.26
CA LYS A 25 -17.87 25.78 33.99
C LYS A 25 -17.41 26.15 32.59
N LYS A 26 -16.19 26.69 32.49
CA LYS A 26 -15.47 26.77 31.23
C LYS A 26 -15.36 25.33 30.73
N ASP A 27 -16.22 24.95 29.79
CA ASP A 27 -16.00 23.76 28.99
C ASP A 27 -14.63 23.95 28.34
N SER A 28 -13.65 23.19 28.82
CA SER A 28 -12.35 23.14 28.17
C SER A 28 -12.60 22.57 26.79
N LEU A 29 -12.46 23.42 25.77
CA LEU A 29 -12.40 22.98 24.38
C LEU A 29 -11.30 21.92 24.32
N GLN A 30 -11.67 20.64 24.23
CA GLN A 30 -10.74 19.59 23.84
C GLN A 30 -10.32 19.93 22.42
N THR A 31 -9.16 20.56 22.27
CA THR A 31 -8.47 20.64 20.99
C THR A 31 -8.25 19.20 20.55
N LYS A 32 -9.00 18.74 19.55
CA LYS A 32 -8.62 17.54 18.80
C LYS A 32 -7.20 17.80 18.31
N SER A 33 -6.24 17.02 18.78
CA SER A 33 -4.90 17.04 18.24
C SER A 33 -4.97 16.65 16.76
N ASP A 34 -4.12 17.24 15.94
CA ASP A 34 -3.95 16.79 14.57
C ASP A 34 -3.55 15.31 14.58
N PRO A 35 -4.04 14.50 13.62
CA PRO A 35 -3.68 13.09 13.56
C PRO A 35 -2.16 12.94 13.45
N GLU A 36 -1.58 12.01 14.21
CA GLU A 36 -0.15 11.73 14.19
C GLU A 36 0.13 10.28 13.78
N THR A 37 1.28 10.03 13.15
CA THR A 37 1.73 8.67 12.86
C THR A 37 2.27 8.04 14.14
N ALA A 38 1.54 7.08 14.70
CA ALA A 38 1.83 6.46 15.98
C ALA A 38 2.67 5.18 15.86
N GLY A 39 2.59 4.47 14.74
CA GLY A 39 3.31 3.22 14.53
C GLY A 39 3.26 2.71 13.10
N VAL A 40 3.94 1.60 12.87
CA VAL A 40 4.07 0.95 11.56
C VAL A 40 3.87 -0.55 11.71
N TYR A 41 2.93 -1.13 10.98
CA TYR A 41 2.94 -2.56 10.71
C TYR A 41 3.79 -2.80 9.48
N LEU A 42 4.80 -3.67 9.59
CA LEU A 42 5.71 -3.95 8.51
C LEU A 42 5.67 -5.43 8.14
N LEU A 43 5.22 -5.72 6.92
CA LEU A 43 5.23 -7.05 6.35
C LEU A 43 6.66 -7.46 5.99
N HIS A 44 7.02 -8.69 6.32
CA HIS A 44 8.23 -9.34 5.84
C HIS A 44 7.88 -10.69 5.21
N GLU A 45 8.41 -10.92 4.01
CA GLU A 45 8.12 -12.11 3.20
C GLU A 45 8.70 -13.37 3.84
N GLY A 46 9.82 -13.25 4.53
CA GLY A 46 10.57 -14.38 5.06
C GLY A 46 11.58 -14.93 4.06
N THR A 47 11.95 -16.20 4.28
CA THR A 47 12.79 -16.98 3.38
C THR A 47 11.94 -18.09 2.77
N TRP A 48 12.10 -18.32 1.47
CA TRP A 48 11.40 -19.36 0.74
C TRP A 48 11.46 -20.71 1.48
N ASN A 49 10.29 -21.31 1.71
CA ASN A 49 10.12 -22.63 2.33
C ASN A 49 10.56 -22.72 3.81
N MET A 50 10.49 -21.61 4.54
CA MET A 50 10.79 -21.54 5.98
C MET A 50 9.57 -21.25 6.85
N GLN A 51 8.41 -20.97 6.25
CA GLN A 51 7.13 -20.62 6.90
C GLN A 51 7.28 -19.49 7.94
N ASN A 52 8.09 -18.49 7.60
CA ASN A 52 8.47 -17.40 8.49
C ASN A 52 8.12 -16.01 7.94
N SER A 53 7.09 -15.91 7.10
CA SER A 53 6.44 -14.63 6.85
C SER A 53 5.82 -14.11 8.15
N GLY A 54 5.76 -12.79 8.29
CA GLY A 54 5.22 -12.16 9.49
C GLY A 54 5.01 -10.67 9.30
N ILE A 55 4.41 -10.05 10.32
CA ILE A 55 4.21 -8.60 10.38
C ILE A 55 4.76 -8.11 11.70
N ASP A 56 5.81 -7.29 11.62
CA ASP A 56 6.38 -6.59 12.78
C ASP A 56 5.53 -5.37 13.14
N PHE A 57 5.60 -4.94 14.39
CA PHE A 57 5.06 -3.64 14.81
C PHE A 57 6.17 -2.74 15.34
N TYR A 58 6.34 -1.57 14.73
CA TYR A 58 7.21 -0.52 15.23
C TYR A 58 6.39 0.59 15.90
N ASP A 59 6.66 0.82 17.19
CA ASP A 59 6.09 1.93 17.95
C ASP A 59 7.01 3.15 17.81
N ILE A 60 6.60 4.14 17.02
CA ILE A 60 7.43 5.31 16.67
C ILE A 60 7.78 6.12 17.93
N LYS A 61 6.84 6.28 18.86
CA LYS A 61 7.05 7.09 20.06
C LYS A 61 8.01 6.43 21.04
N LYS A 62 7.96 5.10 21.15
CA LYS A 62 8.85 4.35 22.04
C LYS A 62 10.17 3.97 21.39
N ASP A 63 10.29 4.10 20.07
CA ASP A 63 11.41 3.61 19.28
C ASP A 63 11.71 2.12 19.54
N THR A 64 10.65 1.30 19.53
CA THR A 64 10.75 -0.14 19.79
C THR A 64 10.04 -0.97 18.75
N VAL A 65 10.66 -2.09 18.38
CA VAL A 65 10.07 -3.11 17.51
C VAL A 65 9.53 -4.26 18.35
N ILE A 66 8.31 -4.69 18.04
CA ILE A 66 7.77 -5.98 18.45
C ILE A 66 7.84 -6.90 17.23
N ALA A 67 8.82 -7.81 17.24
CA ALA A 67 9.02 -8.77 16.17
C ALA A 67 7.83 -9.74 16.07
N ASP A 68 7.41 -10.05 14.84
CA ASP A 68 6.29 -10.92 14.50
C ASP A 68 5.05 -10.64 15.39
N TYR A 69 4.64 -9.38 15.38
CA TYR A 69 3.48 -8.90 16.11
C TYR A 69 2.22 -9.66 15.70
N PHE A 70 2.08 -10.04 14.43
CA PHE A 70 0.99 -10.91 13.97
C PHE A 70 0.90 -12.20 14.78
N LYS A 71 1.99 -12.96 14.90
CA LYS A 71 2.01 -14.19 15.68
C LYS A 71 1.74 -13.94 17.15
N LYS A 72 2.26 -12.85 17.71
CA LYS A 72 2.03 -12.47 19.10
C LYS A 72 0.55 -12.23 19.40
N VAL A 73 -0.20 -11.58 18.49
CA VAL A 73 -1.61 -11.26 18.73
C VAL A 73 -2.59 -12.37 18.32
N ASN A 74 -2.22 -13.20 17.34
CA ASN A 74 -3.09 -14.26 16.80
C ASN A 74 -2.74 -15.67 17.31
N GLY A 75 -1.52 -15.90 17.81
CA GLY A 75 -1.09 -17.19 18.37
C GLY A 75 -0.64 -18.23 17.33
N TYR A 76 -0.51 -17.85 16.05
CA TYR A 76 -0.06 -18.72 14.95
C TYR A 76 0.75 -17.95 13.91
N ASN A 77 1.54 -18.65 13.09
CA ASN A 77 2.38 -18.03 12.06
C ASN A 77 1.54 -17.45 10.91
N LEU A 78 2.01 -16.34 10.33
CA LEU A 78 1.32 -15.72 9.19
C LEU A 78 1.31 -16.63 7.97
N GLY A 79 2.40 -17.35 7.69
CA GLY A 79 2.46 -18.30 6.59
C GLY A 79 3.78 -18.22 5.84
N GLU A 80 3.72 -18.47 4.53
CA GLU A 80 4.86 -18.59 3.64
C GLU A 80 4.74 -17.61 2.47
N SER A 81 5.85 -16.95 2.13
CA SER A 81 5.96 -16.02 1.01
C SER A 81 4.83 -14.97 0.97
N ALA A 82 4.69 -14.18 2.04
CA ALA A 82 3.76 -13.05 2.07
C ALA A 82 4.31 -11.84 1.30
N VAL A 83 3.54 -11.33 0.33
CA VAL A 83 4.08 -10.43 -0.72
C VAL A 83 3.42 -9.05 -0.80
N GLN A 84 2.29 -8.84 -0.13
CA GLN A 84 1.64 -7.53 -0.17
C GLN A 84 0.81 -7.24 1.08
N LEU A 85 0.87 -6.01 1.59
CA LEU A 85 0.10 -5.54 2.73
C LEU A 85 -0.53 -4.19 2.39
N LYS A 86 -1.86 -4.10 2.38
CA LYS A 86 -2.58 -2.85 2.10
C LYS A 86 -3.74 -2.65 3.06
N GLN A 87 -3.91 -1.41 3.52
CA GLN A 87 -5.14 -1.02 4.21
C GLN A 87 -6.16 -0.51 3.20
N TYR A 88 -7.41 -0.97 3.32
CA TYR A 88 -8.54 -0.46 2.56
C TYR A 88 -9.79 -0.38 3.43
N GLY A 89 -10.34 0.83 3.58
CA GLY A 89 -11.37 1.11 4.56
C GLY A 89 -10.88 0.76 5.97
N ASN A 90 -11.71 0.03 6.73
CA ASN A 90 -11.40 -0.38 8.10
C ASN A 90 -10.82 -1.80 8.19
N LYS A 91 -10.05 -2.24 7.20
CA LYS A 91 -9.41 -3.56 7.13
C LYS A 91 -8.02 -3.46 6.52
N ILE A 92 -7.13 -4.32 6.99
CA ILE A 92 -5.84 -4.60 6.33
C ILE A 92 -5.97 -5.92 5.59
N TYR A 93 -5.39 -5.99 4.40
CA TYR A 93 -5.38 -7.15 3.53
C TYR A 93 -3.93 -7.55 3.28
N CYS A 94 -3.58 -8.78 3.62
CA CYS A 94 -2.24 -9.34 3.42
C CYS A 94 -2.31 -10.55 2.49
N ILE A 95 -1.58 -10.49 1.38
CA ILE A 95 -1.46 -11.61 0.45
C ILE A 95 -0.37 -12.55 0.96
N VAL A 96 -0.73 -13.81 1.21
CA VAL A 96 0.18 -14.91 1.49
C VAL A 96 0.20 -15.82 0.27
N SER A 97 1.29 -15.75 -0.51
CA SER A 97 1.38 -16.43 -1.80
C SER A 97 1.60 -17.93 -1.66
N GLY A 98 2.21 -18.38 -0.56
CA GLY A 98 2.60 -19.79 -0.38
C GLY A 98 3.66 -20.26 -1.38
N THR A 99 3.88 -21.58 -1.41
CA THR A 99 4.79 -22.25 -2.34
C THR A 99 4.06 -23.06 -3.42
N ASP A 100 4.78 -23.45 -4.47
CA ASP A 100 4.24 -24.33 -5.50
C ASP A 100 3.78 -25.67 -4.93
N GLY A 101 2.62 -26.12 -5.41
CA GLY A 101 2.08 -27.44 -5.07
C GLY A 101 1.56 -27.57 -3.64
N ALA A 102 1.61 -26.52 -2.83
CA ALA A 102 1.10 -26.50 -1.46
C ALA A 102 -0.21 -25.70 -1.35
N SER A 103 -1.24 -26.32 -0.76
CA SER A 103 -2.55 -25.70 -0.50
C SER A 103 -2.53 -24.81 0.73
N GLU A 104 -1.66 -23.78 0.69
CA GLU A 104 -1.35 -22.91 1.83
C GLU A 104 -1.46 -21.41 1.50
N SER A 105 -1.86 -21.05 0.28
CA SER A 105 -1.99 -19.66 -0.14
C SER A 105 -3.36 -19.07 0.22
N PHE A 106 -3.39 -17.80 0.62
CA PHE A 106 -4.62 -17.13 1.03
C PHE A 106 -4.48 -15.60 1.06
N LEU A 107 -5.63 -14.94 1.18
CA LEU A 107 -5.72 -13.55 1.61
C LEU A 107 -6.07 -13.50 3.11
N GLU A 108 -5.17 -12.95 3.91
CA GLU A 108 -5.38 -12.67 5.33
C GLU A 108 -6.02 -11.29 5.49
N VAL A 109 -7.18 -11.24 6.14
CA VAL A 109 -7.91 -10.00 6.41
C VAL A 109 -7.83 -9.69 7.88
N LEU A 110 -7.39 -8.49 8.23
CA LEU A 110 -6.97 -8.08 9.57
C LEU A 110 -7.71 -6.82 10.03
N ASP A 111 -7.96 -6.73 11.34
CA ASP A 111 -8.38 -5.51 11.99
C ASP A 111 -7.20 -4.53 12.10
N PRO A 112 -7.31 -3.28 11.59
CA PRO A 112 -6.18 -2.34 11.60
C PRO A 112 -5.78 -1.87 13.01
N SER A 113 -6.70 -1.90 13.99
CA SER A 113 -6.40 -1.40 15.34
C SER A 113 -5.59 -2.38 16.18
N SER A 114 -5.80 -3.68 15.95
CA SER A 114 -5.26 -4.76 16.79
C SER A 114 -4.40 -5.78 16.05
N LEU A 115 -4.38 -5.72 14.71
CA LEU A 115 -3.78 -6.73 13.82
C LEU A 115 -4.35 -8.15 14.02
N LYS A 116 -5.52 -8.27 14.66
CA LYS A 116 -6.20 -9.55 14.80
C LYS A 116 -6.80 -10.00 13.47
N SER A 117 -6.65 -11.29 13.18
CA SER A 117 -7.27 -11.94 12.03
C SER A 117 -8.79 -11.84 12.12
N ILE A 118 -9.39 -11.38 11.04
CA ILE A 118 -10.83 -11.37 10.80
C ILE A 118 -11.21 -12.61 9.99
N LYS A 119 -10.45 -12.90 8.91
CA LYS A 119 -10.72 -14.02 8.00
C LYS A 119 -9.50 -14.38 7.17
N ARG A 120 -9.30 -15.68 6.91
CA ARG A 120 -8.46 -16.19 5.82
C ARG A 120 -9.34 -16.63 4.66
N ILE A 121 -9.11 -16.07 3.47
CA ILE A 121 -9.80 -16.47 2.24
C ILE A 121 -8.82 -17.34 1.44
N PRO A 122 -9.09 -18.64 1.25
CA PRO A 122 -8.16 -19.54 0.56
C PRO A 122 -8.01 -19.19 -0.92
N PHE A 123 -6.78 -19.31 -1.43
CA PHE A 123 -6.43 -19.18 -2.84
C PHE A 123 -5.94 -20.52 -3.41
N PHE A 124 -6.67 -21.58 -3.08
CA PHE A 124 -6.49 -22.92 -3.61
C PHE A 124 -7.83 -23.66 -3.60
N LYS A 125 -7.92 -24.74 -4.37
CA LYS A 125 -9.05 -25.67 -4.36
C LYS A 125 -8.56 -27.11 -4.51
N GLY A 126 -8.68 -27.90 -3.45
CA GLY A 126 -8.06 -29.23 -3.43
C GLY A 126 -6.54 -29.09 -3.57
N THR A 127 -5.99 -29.62 -4.67
CA THR A 127 -4.57 -29.54 -5.02
C THR A 127 -4.23 -28.41 -6.00
N GLU A 128 -5.24 -27.70 -6.53
CA GLU A 128 -5.02 -26.55 -7.41
C GLU A 128 -4.60 -25.34 -6.57
N VAL A 129 -3.42 -24.78 -6.84
CA VAL A 129 -2.87 -23.60 -6.14
C VAL A 129 -2.90 -22.39 -7.07
N TYR A 130 -3.34 -21.24 -6.55
CA TYR A 130 -3.52 -20.04 -7.38
C TYR A 130 -2.42 -18.99 -7.19
N LEU A 131 -1.66 -19.06 -6.09
CA LEU A 131 -0.48 -18.23 -5.79
C LEU A 131 -0.78 -16.73 -6.00
N PRO A 132 -1.59 -16.11 -5.12
CA PRO A 132 -1.99 -14.71 -5.25
C PRO A 132 -0.80 -13.76 -5.15
N ARG A 133 -0.80 -12.69 -5.95
CA ARG A 133 0.37 -11.80 -6.13
C ARG A 133 0.13 -10.34 -5.77
N SER A 134 -1.00 -9.79 -6.19
CA SER A 134 -1.33 -8.39 -5.98
C SER A 134 -2.81 -8.18 -5.78
N ILE A 135 -3.17 -7.17 -4.98
CA ILE A 135 -4.53 -6.74 -4.67
C ILE A 135 -4.72 -5.25 -5.01
N ALA A 136 -5.83 -4.98 -5.68
CA ALA A 136 -6.34 -3.63 -5.96
C ALA A 136 -7.78 -3.51 -5.46
N PHE A 137 -8.28 -2.28 -5.25
CA PHE A 137 -9.59 -2.04 -4.66
C PHE A 137 -10.40 -1.02 -5.47
N ALA A 138 -11.70 -1.24 -5.56
CA ALA A 138 -12.64 -0.26 -6.10
C ALA A 138 -14.02 -0.42 -5.46
N GLY A 139 -14.53 0.66 -4.86
CA GLY A 139 -15.81 0.66 -4.15
C GLY A 139 -15.84 -0.41 -3.05
N THR A 140 -16.82 -1.30 -3.10
CA THR A 140 -16.95 -2.39 -2.10
C THR A 140 -16.21 -3.66 -2.48
N LYS A 141 -15.33 -3.62 -3.49
CA LYS A 141 -14.67 -4.80 -4.04
C LYS A 141 -13.15 -4.72 -3.95
N ALA A 142 -12.54 -5.87 -3.70
CA ALA A 142 -11.12 -6.10 -3.86
C ALA A 142 -10.88 -7.08 -5.02
N TYR A 143 -9.76 -6.97 -5.70
CA TYR A 143 -9.41 -7.77 -6.87
C TYR A 143 -8.02 -8.32 -6.69
N VAL A 144 -7.86 -9.64 -6.79
CA VAL A 144 -6.60 -10.32 -6.53
C VAL A 144 -6.13 -11.07 -7.77
N ALA A 145 -4.91 -10.79 -8.21
CA ALA A 145 -4.23 -11.49 -9.28
C ALA A 145 -3.61 -12.80 -8.77
N GLY A 146 -3.72 -13.87 -9.55
CA GLY A 146 -3.03 -15.13 -9.30
C GLY A 146 -2.10 -15.53 -10.46
N PHE A 147 -1.08 -16.33 -10.15
CA PHE A 147 -0.21 -16.91 -11.18
C PHE A 147 -0.93 -17.90 -12.10
N ASP A 148 -2.14 -18.34 -11.75
CA ASP A 148 -3.00 -19.16 -12.59
C ASP A 148 -3.68 -18.39 -13.74
N GLY A 149 -3.43 -17.08 -13.87
CA GLY A 149 -3.96 -16.25 -14.96
C GLY A 149 -5.37 -15.72 -14.71
N TYR A 150 -5.86 -15.85 -13.47
CA TYR A 150 -7.18 -15.39 -13.06
C TYR A 150 -7.09 -14.19 -12.12
N ILE A 151 -8.09 -13.31 -12.25
CA ILE A 151 -8.35 -12.23 -11.30
C ILE A 151 -9.62 -12.58 -10.54
N ARG A 152 -9.51 -12.66 -9.22
CA ARG A 152 -10.62 -12.99 -8.32
C ARG A 152 -11.14 -11.73 -7.65
N ARG A 153 -12.45 -11.49 -7.77
CA ARG A 153 -13.14 -10.37 -7.14
C ARG A 153 -13.75 -10.80 -5.82
N ILE A 154 -13.42 -10.05 -4.77
CA ILE A 154 -13.85 -10.29 -3.40
C ILE A 154 -14.78 -9.15 -2.98
N ASP A 155 -15.90 -9.51 -2.39
CA ASP A 155 -16.75 -8.56 -1.68
C ASP A 155 -16.15 -8.20 -0.32
N THR A 156 -15.87 -6.93 -0.08
CA THR A 156 -15.12 -6.47 1.12
C THR A 156 -15.95 -6.50 2.41
N ALA A 157 -17.27 -6.66 2.31
CA ALA A 157 -18.16 -6.78 3.46
C ALA A 157 -18.29 -8.24 3.91
N SER A 158 -18.66 -9.13 2.99
CA SER A 158 -18.84 -10.57 3.25
C SER A 158 -17.52 -11.36 3.25
N LEU A 159 -16.46 -10.78 2.67
CA LEU A 159 -15.13 -11.38 2.53
C LEU A 159 -15.19 -12.72 1.79
N THR A 160 -15.95 -12.76 0.69
CA THR A 160 -16.08 -13.92 -0.20
C THR A 160 -15.69 -13.57 -1.62
N ILE A 161 -15.05 -14.51 -2.32
CA ILE A 161 -14.84 -14.42 -3.76
C ILE A 161 -16.21 -14.58 -4.43
N ASP A 162 -16.68 -13.55 -5.14
CA ASP A 162 -17.99 -13.54 -5.79
C ASP A 162 -17.94 -13.74 -7.31
N LYS A 163 -16.76 -13.51 -7.92
CA LYS A 163 -16.54 -13.66 -9.36
C LYS A 163 -15.06 -13.82 -9.66
N GLU A 164 -14.75 -14.47 -10.77
CA GLU A 164 -13.40 -14.53 -11.34
C GLU A 164 -13.44 -14.25 -12.85
N VAL A 165 -12.32 -13.80 -13.39
CA VAL A 165 -12.14 -13.58 -14.82
C VAL A 165 -10.76 -14.07 -15.23
N GLN A 166 -10.70 -14.86 -16.30
CA GLN A 166 -9.44 -15.28 -16.89
C GLN A 166 -8.90 -14.15 -17.76
N THR A 167 -7.69 -13.71 -17.48
CA THR A 167 -6.99 -12.72 -18.31
C THR A 167 -5.84 -13.33 -19.11
N GLY A 168 -5.31 -14.47 -18.69
CA GLY A 168 -4.17 -15.15 -19.32
C GLY A 168 -2.84 -14.84 -18.63
N GLY A 169 -1.78 -15.56 -19.01
CA GLY A 169 -0.42 -15.39 -18.45
C GLY A 169 -0.30 -15.75 -16.96
N THR A 170 0.87 -15.49 -16.38
CA THR A 170 1.08 -15.50 -14.93
C THR A 170 0.96 -14.06 -14.42
N LEU A 171 -0.06 -13.75 -13.61
CA LEU A 171 -0.32 -12.36 -13.24
C LEU A 171 0.56 -11.88 -12.09
N GLU A 172 1.04 -10.64 -12.16
CA GLU A 172 1.73 -9.95 -11.06
C GLU A 172 0.94 -8.69 -10.63
N GLY A 173 1.41 -7.51 -11.02
CA GLY A 173 0.86 -6.22 -10.60
C GLY A 173 -0.57 -5.97 -11.10
N LEU A 174 -1.38 -5.38 -10.22
CA LEU A 174 -2.72 -4.89 -10.51
C LEU A 174 -2.83 -3.40 -10.24
N ALA A 175 -3.54 -2.71 -11.11
CA ALA A 175 -3.92 -1.31 -10.92
C ALA A 175 -5.34 -1.05 -11.43
N ILE A 176 -6.01 -0.04 -10.87
CA ILE A 176 -7.35 0.36 -11.30
C ILE A 176 -7.35 1.83 -11.66
N ALA A 177 -7.82 2.15 -12.86
CA ALA A 177 -7.97 3.51 -13.34
C ALA A 177 -9.14 3.61 -14.32
N ASN A 178 -9.90 4.71 -14.25
CA ASN A 178 -10.97 5.03 -15.21
C ASN A 178 -11.98 3.89 -15.45
N GLY A 179 -12.41 3.21 -14.37
CA GLY A 179 -13.39 2.11 -14.44
C GLY A 179 -12.83 0.80 -15.03
N LYS A 180 -11.53 0.72 -15.27
CA LYS A 180 -10.84 -0.46 -15.78
C LYS A 180 -9.85 -0.98 -14.75
N LEU A 181 -9.64 -2.28 -14.77
CA LEU A 181 -8.58 -2.97 -14.05
C LEU A 181 -7.52 -3.41 -15.05
N TYR A 182 -6.27 -3.12 -14.71
CA TYR A 182 -5.08 -3.43 -15.51
C TYR A 182 -4.26 -4.47 -14.78
N ALA A 183 -3.88 -5.54 -15.47
CA ALA A 183 -3.13 -6.67 -14.91
C ALA A 183 -1.91 -6.98 -15.75
N ALA A 184 -0.73 -7.06 -15.11
CA ALA A 184 0.51 -7.44 -15.79
C ALA A 184 0.52 -8.94 -16.07
N ASN A 185 0.52 -9.31 -17.35
CA ASN A 185 0.76 -10.69 -17.78
C ASN A 185 2.28 -10.91 -17.77
N SER A 186 2.79 -11.26 -16.60
CA SER A 186 4.20 -11.44 -16.30
C SER A 186 4.73 -12.78 -16.82
N ASP A 187 6.00 -13.05 -16.57
CA ASP A 187 6.64 -14.30 -16.94
C ASP A 187 7.41 -14.89 -15.77
N ARG A 188 6.67 -15.64 -14.95
CA ARG A 188 7.18 -16.35 -13.79
C ARG A 188 8.40 -17.24 -14.08
N PHE A 189 8.46 -17.83 -15.27
CA PHE A 189 9.48 -18.82 -15.64
C PHE A 189 10.60 -18.23 -16.51
N TRP A 190 10.60 -16.91 -16.75
CA TRP A 190 11.64 -16.20 -17.48
C TRP A 190 11.89 -16.76 -18.89
N THR A 191 10.82 -17.18 -19.55
CA THR A 191 10.80 -17.82 -20.89
C THR A 191 10.59 -16.86 -22.06
N GLY A 192 10.29 -15.59 -21.79
CA GLY A 192 9.80 -14.59 -22.73
C GLY A 192 8.30 -14.61 -22.99
N SER A 193 7.49 -15.40 -22.26
CA SER A 193 6.09 -15.69 -22.63
C SER A 193 5.06 -14.61 -22.23
N GLY A 194 5.32 -13.84 -21.18
CA GLY A 194 4.47 -12.71 -20.78
C GLY A 194 5.01 -11.38 -21.30
N SER A 195 4.21 -10.61 -22.03
CA SER A 195 4.63 -9.32 -22.62
C SER A 195 3.59 -8.21 -22.60
N THR A 196 2.44 -8.45 -21.96
CA THR A 196 1.26 -7.59 -22.13
C THR A 196 0.64 -7.15 -20.80
N ILE A 197 -0.17 -6.10 -20.86
CA ILE A 197 -1.10 -5.71 -19.80
C ILE A 197 -2.53 -6.07 -20.25
N SER A 198 -3.21 -6.93 -19.52
CA SER A 198 -4.62 -7.23 -19.70
C SER A 198 -5.49 -6.10 -19.13
N ILE A 199 -6.55 -5.73 -19.85
CA ILE A 199 -7.54 -4.75 -19.41
C ILE A 199 -8.87 -5.47 -19.16
N VAL A 200 -9.46 -5.24 -17.99
CA VAL A 200 -10.76 -5.76 -17.58
C VAL A 200 -11.69 -4.58 -17.28
N ASP A 201 -12.91 -4.62 -17.84
CA ASP A 201 -13.96 -3.66 -17.46
C ASP A 201 -14.47 -4.00 -16.05
N LEU A 202 -14.53 -3.03 -15.14
CA LEU A 202 -14.95 -3.32 -13.76
C LEU A 202 -16.45 -3.55 -13.61
N ASN A 203 -17.28 -3.03 -14.51
CA ASN A 203 -18.74 -3.14 -14.42
C ASN A 203 -19.20 -4.54 -14.86
N SER A 204 -18.83 -4.96 -16.07
CA SER A 204 -19.13 -6.31 -16.57
C SER A 204 -18.22 -7.37 -15.94
N PHE A 205 -17.04 -6.97 -15.47
CA PHE A 205 -15.97 -7.85 -15.01
C PHE A 205 -15.56 -8.85 -16.09
N THR A 206 -15.25 -8.33 -17.27
CA THR A 206 -14.82 -9.09 -18.46
C THR A 206 -13.55 -8.49 -19.05
N LYS A 207 -12.65 -9.33 -19.55
CA LYS A 207 -11.47 -8.88 -20.30
C LYS A 207 -11.91 -8.15 -21.57
N LEU A 208 -11.30 -6.99 -21.81
CA LEU A 208 -11.54 -6.15 -22.98
C LEU A 208 -10.52 -6.39 -24.09
N LYS A 209 -9.23 -6.24 -23.75
CA LYS A 209 -8.09 -6.34 -24.68
C LYS A 209 -6.78 -6.42 -23.89
N GLU A 210 -5.67 -6.48 -24.63
CA GLU A 210 -4.31 -6.40 -24.09
C GLU A 210 -3.54 -5.23 -24.71
N ILE A 211 -2.52 -4.75 -23.98
CA ILE A 211 -1.55 -3.75 -24.44
C ILE A 211 -0.17 -4.41 -24.45
N GLU A 212 0.51 -4.40 -25.58
CA GLU A 212 1.93 -4.81 -25.65
C GLU A 212 2.82 -3.82 -24.92
N VAL A 213 3.58 -4.33 -23.95
CA VAL A 213 4.51 -3.53 -23.15
C VAL A 213 5.93 -4.08 -23.17
N GLY A 214 6.15 -5.30 -23.66
CA GLY A 214 7.45 -5.97 -23.66
C GLY A 214 7.58 -6.94 -22.50
N SER A 215 8.63 -7.75 -22.53
CA SER A 215 8.71 -8.98 -21.75
C SER A 215 8.75 -8.78 -20.23
N ASN A 216 8.00 -9.64 -19.54
CA ASN A 216 7.93 -9.77 -18.09
C ASN A 216 7.43 -8.52 -17.34
N PRO A 217 6.33 -7.85 -17.75
CA PRO A 217 5.82 -6.73 -16.98
C PRO A 217 5.48 -7.18 -15.55
N LYS A 218 5.82 -6.37 -14.54
CA LYS A 218 5.74 -6.81 -13.14
C LYS A 218 4.92 -5.89 -12.26
N TYR A 219 5.41 -4.71 -11.93
CA TYR A 219 4.71 -3.77 -11.03
C TYR A 219 3.94 -2.73 -11.84
N ILE A 220 2.76 -2.35 -11.35
CA ILE A 220 1.91 -1.32 -11.93
C ILE A 220 1.43 -0.40 -10.80
N ASP A 221 1.45 0.90 -11.03
CA ASP A 221 0.83 1.89 -10.14
C ASP A 221 0.21 3.04 -10.93
N VAL A 222 -0.73 3.75 -10.32
CA VAL A 222 -1.58 4.76 -10.96
C VAL A 222 -1.13 6.16 -10.54
N ALA A 223 -0.88 7.02 -11.52
CA ALA A 223 -0.66 8.43 -11.29
C ALA A 223 -1.97 9.21 -11.10
N PRO A 224 -1.96 10.38 -10.44
CA PRO A 224 -3.18 11.17 -10.21
C PRO A 224 -3.91 11.60 -11.48
N ASP A 225 -3.21 11.69 -12.61
CA ASP A 225 -3.79 11.97 -13.93
C ASP A 225 -4.54 10.77 -14.54
N GLY A 226 -4.55 9.63 -13.85
CA GLY A 226 -5.16 8.37 -14.24
C GLY A 226 -4.28 7.53 -15.16
N ASN A 227 -3.08 7.98 -15.53
CA ASN A 227 -2.14 7.17 -16.31
C ASN A 227 -1.46 6.12 -15.42
N LEU A 228 -0.98 5.06 -16.05
CA LEU A 228 -0.27 3.99 -15.35
C LEU A 228 1.22 4.10 -15.60
N PHE A 229 1.98 3.67 -14.61
CA PHE A 229 3.37 3.31 -14.78
C PHE A 229 3.54 1.80 -14.66
N VAL A 230 4.47 1.23 -15.42
CA VAL A 230 4.73 -0.21 -15.47
C VAL A 230 6.23 -0.47 -15.48
N THR A 231 6.71 -1.37 -14.61
CA THR A 231 8.06 -1.94 -14.76
C THR A 231 8.04 -3.11 -15.72
N VAL A 232 9.00 -3.11 -16.64
CA VAL A 232 9.23 -4.18 -17.61
C VAL A 232 10.70 -4.58 -17.49
N PRO A 233 11.07 -5.51 -16.60
CA PRO A 233 12.46 -5.90 -16.38
C PRO A 233 13.09 -6.65 -17.55
N GLY A 234 12.28 -7.20 -18.46
CA GLY A 234 12.74 -8.06 -19.54
C GLY A 234 13.18 -9.45 -19.07
N ILE A 235 13.91 -10.16 -19.93
CA ILE A 235 14.43 -11.51 -19.67
C ILE A 235 15.96 -11.44 -19.62
N GLY A 236 16.57 -12.10 -18.63
CA GLY A 236 18.01 -12.11 -18.45
C GLY A 236 18.63 -10.73 -18.18
N GLY A 237 17.85 -9.80 -17.62
CA GLY A 237 18.30 -8.43 -17.31
C GLY A 237 18.53 -7.55 -18.54
N ASN A 238 18.06 -7.97 -19.72
CA ASN A 238 18.17 -7.20 -20.96
C ASN A 238 16.83 -6.56 -21.34
N ASN A 239 16.88 -5.43 -22.06
CA ASN A 239 15.71 -4.71 -22.58
C ASN A 239 14.74 -4.18 -21.50
N TYR A 240 15.25 -3.88 -20.31
CA TYR A 240 14.46 -3.27 -19.26
C TYR A 240 13.89 -1.91 -19.69
N THR A 241 12.65 -1.65 -19.33
CA THR A 241 12.00 -0.35 -19.55
C THR A 241 11.04 0.00 -18.41
N PHE A 242 10.86 1.30 -18.19
CA PHE A 242 9.81 1.86 -17.37
C PHE A 242 8.83 2.62 -18.26
N LYS A 243 7.57 2.19 -18.28
CA LYS A 243 6.59 2.63 -19.27
C LYS A 243 5.48 3.44 -18.64
N LYS A 244 5.03 4.47 -19.36
CA LYS A 244 3.80 5.21 -19.06
C LYS A 244 2.71 4.80 -20.04
N ILE A 245 1.51 4.49 -19.54
CA ILE A 245 0.34 4.12 -20.33
C ILE A 245 -0.78 5.12 -20.09
N ASN A 246 -1.34 5.66 -21.16
CA ASN A 246 -2.56 6.44 -21.09
C ASN A 246 -3.78 5.52 -21.02
N THR A 247 -4.55 5.59 -19.95
CA THR A 247 -5.68 4.67 -19.68
C THR A 247 -7.00 5.10 -20.35
N LYS A 248 -7.06 6.32 -20.86
CA LYS A 248 -8.20 6.78 -21.66
C LYS A 248 -8.12 6.20 -23.08
N THR A 249 -6.91 6.13 -23.64
CA THR A 249 -6.66 5.57 -24.98
C THR A 249 -6.15 4.13 -24.96
N ASP A 250 -5.67 3.65 -23.81
CA ASP A 250 -4.99 2.37 -23.60
C ASP A 250 -3.73 2.20 -24.47
N VAL A 251 -2.90 3.25 -24.53
CA VAL A 251 -1.69 3.29 -25.37
C VAL A 251 -0.47 3.64 -24.52
N VAL A 252 0.67 2.99 -24.80
CA VAL A 252 1.97 3.36 -24.22
C VAL A 252 2.39 4.73 -24.76
N THR A 253 2.55 5.72 -23.88
CA THR A 253 2.88 7.10 -24.26
C THR A 253 4.33 7.49 -23.95
N ALA A 254 5.01 6.74 -23.09
CA ALA A 254 6.43 6.91 -22.82
C ALA A 254 7.10 5.58 -22.50
N SER A 255 8.38 5.46 -22.84
CA SER A 255 9.19 4.27 -22.58
C SER A 255 10.62 4.71 -22.25
N HIS A 256 10.99 4.59 -20.98
CA HIS A 256 12.30 4.97 -20.47
C HIS A 256 13.18 3.73 -20.35
N LYS A 257 14.35 3.72 -20.98
CA LYS A 257 15.29 2.58 -20.92
C LYS A 257 16.08 2.62 -19.61
N MET A 258 15.50 2.04 -18.55
CA MET A 258 16.09 1.98 -17.21
C MET A 258 15.58 0.78 -16.44
N GLU A 259 16.45 0.21 -15.60
CA GLU A 259 16.09 -0.90 -14.73
C GLU A 259 15.42 -0.34 -13.47
N VAL A 260 14.10 -0.36 -13.47
CA VAL A 260 13.28 -0.06 -12.28
C VAL A 260 12.80 -1.39 -11.72
N ASP A 261 13.21 -1.71 -10.50
CA ASP A 261 12.79 -2.95 -9.83
C ASP A 261 11.42 -2.78 -9.19
N ILE A 262 11.34 -1.97 -8.13
CA ILE A 262 10.10 -1.60 -7.42
C ILE A 262 9.88 -0.10 -7.52
N PHE A 263 8.62 0.33 -7.50
CA PHE A 263 8.28 1.74 -7.44
C PHE A 263 6.91 1.95 -6.79
N THR A 264 6.64 3.19 -6.38
CA THR A 264 5.33 3.65 -5.94
C THR A 264 5.08 5.09 -6.38
N VAL A 265 3.83 5.42 -6.67
CA VAL A 265 3.39 6.77 -6.99
C VAL A 265 2.83 7.45 -5.74
N ALA A 266 3.25 8.69 -5.50
CA ALA A 266 2.80 9.54 -4.39
C ALA A 266 2.45 10.95 -4.90
N GLY A 267 1.23 11.09 -5.42
CA GLY A 267 0.79 12.36 -6.00
C GLY A 267 1.56 12.70 -7.27
N ASN A 268 2.11 13.92 -7.34
CA ASN A 268 2.83 14.40 -8.53
C ASN A 268 4.28 13.87 -8.63
N SER A 269 4.73 13.16 -7.61
CA SER A 269 6.04 12.51 -7.55
C SER A 269 5.87 11.02 -7.34
N GLY A 270 6.88 10.24 -7.69
CA GLY A 270 6.97 8.83 -7.32
C GLY A 270 8.38 8.48 -6.90
N TYR A 271 8.53 7.30 -6.31
CA TYR A 271 9.79 6.79 -5.79
C TYR A 271 10.06 5.42 -6.41
N ALA A 272 11.29 5.19 -6.85
CA ALA A 272 11.66 3.98 -7.58
C ALA A 272 13.03 3.49 -7.15
N ALA A 273 13.20 2.18 -6.95
CA ALA A 273 14.50 1.55 -6.85
C ALA A 273 15.06 1.32 -8.26
N VAL A 274 16.11 2.05 -8.61
CA VAL A 274 16.67 2.11 -9.96
C VAL A 274 18.10 1.59 -9.97
N GLY A 275 18.42 0.80 -11.00
CA GLY A 275 19.75 0.27 -11.23
C GLY A 275 19.83 -1.25 -11.12
N GLN A 276 21.04 -1.77 -11.32
CA GLN A 276 21.31 -3.19 -11.27
C GLN A 276 21.26 -3.73 -9.86
N TRP A 277 20.96 -5.03 -9.75
CA TRP A 277 20.98 -5.76 -8.49
C TRP A 277 22.23 -5.48 -7.65
N GLY A 278 22.04 -5.13 -6.37
CA GLY A 278 23.11 -4.82 -5.43
C GLY A 278 23.78 -3.46 -5.59
N GLN A 279 23.37 -2.65 -6.59
CA GLN A 279 23.84 -1.28 -6.83
C GLN A 279 22.66 -0.33 -7.07
N ARG A 280 21.52 -0.60 -6.43
CA ARG A 280 20.29 0.18 -6.63
C ARG A 280 20.30 1.43 -5.77
N GLU A 281 19.82 2.52 -6.35
CA GLU A 281 19.49 3.75 -5.63
C GLU A 281 17.98 3.93 -5.61
N VAL A 282 17.46 4.57 -4.56
CA VAL A 282 16.06 5.00 -4.57
C VAL A 282 15.98 6.42 -5.12
N MET A 283 15.40 6.58 -6.30
CA MET A 283 15.25 7.85 -7.00
C MET A 283 13.82 8.37 -6.92
N THR A 284 13.68 9.69 -7.07
CA THR A 284 12.36 10.29 -7.36
C THR A 284 12.11 10.35 -8.87
N PHE A 285 10.83 10.30 -9.27
CA PHE A 285 10.41 10.55 -10.65
C PHE A 285 9.16 11.43 -10.74
N ASN A 286 9.00 12.12 -11.87
CA ASN A 286 7.83 12.95 -12.16
C ASN A 286 6.69 12.07 -12.70
N THR A 287 5.52 12.07 -12.06
CA THR A 287 4.41 11.19 -12.48
C THR A 287 3.68 11.67 -13.73
N SER A 288 3.92 12.91 -14.17
CA SER A 288 3.41 13.43 -15.44
C SER A 288 4.25 12.98 -16.63
N THR A 289 5.57 12.80 -16.49
CA THR A 289 6.46 12.44 -17.62
C THR A 289 7.07 11.03 -17.51
N GLY A 290 7.22 10.52 -16.29
CA GLY A 290 7.99 9.31 -15.98
C GLY A 290 9.49 9.53 -15.92
N GLU A 291 9.95 10.77 -16.04
CA GLU A 291 11.39 11.09 -15.99
C GLU A 291 11.89 10.97 -14.55
N MET A 292 12.99 10.23 -14.38
CA MET A 292 13.72 10.18 -13.12
C MET A 292 14.44 11.51 -12.89
N ALA A 293 14.43 11.97 -11.64
CA ALA A 293 15.23 13.09 -11.21
C ALA A 293 16.56 12.58 -10.67
N GLY A 294 16.68 12.45 -9.34
CA GLY A 294 17.89 12.01 -8.66
C GLY A 294 17.59 11.14 -7.45
N ASN A 295 18.67 10.72 -6.77
CA ASN A 295 18.58 9.99 -5.52
C ASN A 295 17.73 10.78 -4.50
N PHE A 296 16.78 10.08 -3.89
CA PHE A 296 15.85 10.64 -2.92
C PHE A 296 16.49 10.76 -1.53
N ALA A 297 17.23 9.74 -1.10
CA ALA A 297 17.81 9.71 0.24
C ALA A 297 18.99 10.67 0.32
N THR A 298 18.96 11.59 1.30
CA THR A 298 20.05 12.52 1.56
C THR A 298 20.96 11.97 2.68
N GLY A 299 22.26 12.28 2.61
CA GLY A 299 23.25 11.88 3.61
C GLY A 299 23.93 10.54 3.31
N THR A 300 24.37 9.84 4.37
CA THR A 300 25.22 8.63 4.27
C THR A 300 24.47 7.31 4.49
N THR A 301 23.15 7.34 4.53
CA THR A 301 22.34 6.11 4.70
C THR A 301 22.51 5.23 3.47
N SER A 302 23.09 4.05 3.66
CA SER A 302 23.25 3.06 2.59
C SER A 302 22.09 2.08 2.64
N ILE A 303 21.38 1.95 1.51
CA ILE A 303 20.34 0.95 1.26
C ILE A 303 20.89 0.08 0.15
N THR A 304 21.13 -1.19 0.44
CA THR A 304 21.87 -2.09 -0.46
C THR A 304 20.95 -2.86 -1.40
N THR A 305 19.83 -3.33 -0.87
CA THR A 305 18.82 -4.08 -1.62
C THR A 305 17.43 -3.55 -1.26
N PRO A 306 17.03 -2.39 -1.82
CA PRO A 306 15.68 -1.87 -1.66
C PRO A 306 14.67 -2.95 -2.06
N TYR A 307 13.76 -3.30 -1.16
CA TYR A 307 12.79 -4.39 -1.37
C TYR A 307 11.34 -3.94 -1.25
N GLY A 308 11.13 -2.75 -0.72
CA GLY A 308 9.84 -2.13 -0.49
C GLY A 308 9.92 -0.63 -0.41
N ILE A 309 8.91 0.05 -0.93
CA ILE A 309 8.73 1.50 -0.77
C ILE A 309 7.27 1.74 -0.41
N THR A 310 7.02 2.36 0.75
CA THR A 310 5.68 2.73 1.21
C THR A 310 5.67 4.21 1.59
N VAL A 311 4.71 4.97 1.06
CA VAL A 311 4.55 6.38 1.40
C VAL A 311 3.44 6.56 2.43
N ASN A 312 3.75 7.32 3.48
CA ASN A 312 2.80 7.71 4.50
C ASN A 312 1.86 8.78 3.95
N SER A 313 0.58 8.44 3.79
CA SER A 313 -0.41 9.36 3.22
C SER A 313 -0.71 10.58 4.09
N LEU A 314 -0.38 10.54 5.39
CA LEU A 314 -0.63 11.63 6.31
C LEU A 314 0.36 12.79 6.13
N ASN A 315 1.66 12.49 5.98
CA ASN A 315 2.71 13.49 6.01
C ASN A 315 3.71 13.41 4.83
N GLY A 316 3.58 12.41 3.95
CA GLY A 316 4.47 12.22 2.80
C GLY A 316 5.82 11.59 3.14
N ASP A 317 6.03 11.13 4.38
CA ASP A 317 7.23 10.38 4.74
C ASP A 317 7.30 9.07 3.93
N VAL A 318 8.51 8.65 3.58
CA VAL A 318 8.77 7.52 2.70
C VAL A 318 9.55 6.46 3.48
N LEU A 319 8.91 5.32 3.71
CA LEU A 319 9.55 4.15 4.31
C LEU A 319 10.12 3.28 3.19
N ILE A 320 11.43 3.10 3.20
CA ILE A 320 12.16 2.22 2.30
C ILE A 320 12.68 1.04 3.11
N THR A 321 12.40 -0.17 2.63
CA THR A 321 12.89 -1.40 3.27
C THR A 321 14.10 -1.93 2.52
N ASP A 322 15.04 -2.51 3.27
CA ASP A 322 16.28 -3.08 2.77
C ASP A 322 16.36 -4.55 3.19
N SER A 323 16.43 -5.43 2.21
CA SER A 323 16.64 -6.86 2.44
C SER A 323 18.08 -7.20 2.79
N GLY A 324 19.02 -6.27 2.59
CA GLY A 324 20.44 -6.54 2.75
C GLY A 324 20.86 -7.69 1.84
N LYS A 325 21.44 -8.74 2.42
CA LYS A 325 21.70 -10.00 1.73
C LYS A 325 20.57 -10.98 2.02
N PHE A 326 19.96 -11.52 0.96
CA PHE A 326 18.94 -12.56 1.10
C PHE A 326 19.46 -13.76 1.89
N GLY A 327 18.64 -14.23 2.84
CA GLY A 327 19.01 -15.27 3.79
C GLY A 327 19.60 -14.76 5.10
N ASP A 328 19.95 -13.47 5.21
CA ASP A 328 20.28 -12.86 6.50
C ASP A 328 19.08 -12.94 7.45
N ALA A 329 19.33 -13.06 8.76
CA ALA A 329 18.28 -13.26 9.76
C ALA A 329 17.32 -12.07 9.91
N THR A 330 17.70 -10.86 9.46
CA THR A 330 16.93 -9.62 9.65
C THR A 330 17.12 -8.67 8.47
N GLY A 331 16.06 -7.96 8.08
CA GLY A 331 16.14 -6.78 7.22
C GLY A 331 16.18 -5.47 8.02
N MET A 332 16.11 -4.36 7.30
CA MET A 332 16.03 -3.01 7.85
C MET A 332 14.90 -2.21 7.19
N ALA A 333 14.33 -1.26 7.91
CA ALA A 333 13.46 -0.23 7.36
C ALA A 333 13.98 1.15 7.73
N TYR A 334 13.94 2.07 6.76
CA TYR A 334 14.41 3.44 6.87
C TYR A 334 13.28 4.39 6.47
N CYS A 335 12.81 5.21 7.40
CA CYS A 335 11.79 6.22 7.12
C CYS A 335 12.47 7.56 6.90
N PHE A 336 12.28 8.11 5.72
CA PHE A 336 12.74 9.44 5.34
C PHE A 336 11.57 10.41 5.36
N LYS A 337 11.85 11.67 5.69
CA LYS A 337 10.89 12.75 5.45
C LYS A 337 10.75 12.97 3.95
N SER A 338 9.70 13.69 3.55
CA SER A 338 9.46 14.04 2.15
C SER A 338 10.61 14.81 1.48
N ASP A 339 11.48 15.46 2.27
CA ASP A 339 12.69 16.15 1.81
C ASP A 339 13.93 15.24 1.65
N GLY A 340 13.78 13.94 1.92
CA GLY A 340 14.85 12.95 1.80
C GLY A 340 15.75 12.83 3.03
N THR A 341 15.50 13.54 4.12
CA THR A 341 16.25 13.39 5.37
C THR A 341 15.77 12.18 6.18
N LEU A 342 16.69 11.39 6.74
CA LEU A 342 16.31 10.22 7.55
C LEU A 342 15.63 10.67 8.85
N ALA A 343 14.40 10.21 9.09
CA ALA A 343 13.65 10.46 10.31
C ALA A 343 13.92 9.40 11.38
N TYR A 344 13.79 8.12 11.02
CA TYR A 344 14.02 6.99 11.92
C TYR A 344 14.30 5.71 11.11
N LYS A 345 14.81 4.68 11.79
CA LYS A 345 15.07 3.37 11.20
C LYS A 345 14.92 2.27 12.24
N PHE A 346 14.58 1.07 11.80
CA PHE A 346 14.40 -0.07 12.70
C PHE A 346 14.70 -1.39 12.01
N ARG A 347 15.00 -2.42 12.82
CA ARG A 347 15.22 -3.79 12.36
C ARG A 347 13.89 -4.48 12.05
N THR A 348 13.91 -5.40 11.09
CA THR A 348 12.73 -6.09 10.59
C THR A 348 12.99 -7.59 10.51
N GLY A 349 11.95 -8.38 10.29
CA GLY A 349 12.08 -9.73 9.78
C GLY A 349 12.74 -9.77 8.38
N GLN A 350 12.93 -10.98 7.85
CA GLN A 350 13.65 -11.20 6.59
C GLN A 350 12.83 -10.76 5.38
N SER A 351 13.49 -10.16 4.39
CA SER A 351 12.84 -9.73 3.14
C SER A 351 11.64 -8.78 3.38
N PRO A 352 11.85 -7.63 4.06
CA PRO A 352 10.79 -6.67 4.37
C PRO A 352 10.18 -6.04 3.11
N GLN A 353 8.85 -6.09 2.98
CA GLN A 353 8.13 -5.77 1.73
C GLN A 353 7.34 -4.44 1.79
N GLN A 354 6.26 -4.38 2.57
CA GLN A 354 5.34 -3.25 2.57
C GLN A 354 4.87 -2.92 3.97
N ALA A 355 4.51 -1.66 4.19
CA ALA A 355 4.04 -1.18 5.47
C ALA A 355 2.61 -0.66 5.43
N VAL A 356 1.97 -0.67 6.60
CA VAL A 356 0.75 0.09 6.89
C VAL A 356 1.06 1.01 8.08
N PHE A 357 0.88 2.31 7.88
CA PHE A 357 1.04 3.30 8.93
C PHE A 357 -0.20 3.36 9.82
N ILE A 358 0.02 3.53 11.12
CA ILE A 358 -1.02 3.61 12.14
C ILE A 358 -1.10 5.03 12.66
N TYR A 359 -2.30 5.60 12.66
CA TYR A 359 -2.57 6.97 13.06
C TYR A 359 -3.29 7.01 14.41
N LYS A 360 -3.07 8.08 15.19
CA LYS A 360 -3.78 8.37 16.44
C LYS A 360 -4.40 9.74 16.43
#